data_AF-A0A941AZK2-F1
#
_entry.id   AF-A0A941AZK2-F1
#
_cell.length_a   1.000
_cell.length_b   1.000
_cell.length_c   1.000
_cell.angle_alpha   90.00
_cell.angle_beta   90.00
_cell.angle_gamma   90.00
#
_symmetry.space_group_name_H-M   'P 1'
#
loop_
_entity.id
_entity.type
_entity.pdbx_description
1 polymer ?
#
loop_
_entity_poly.entity_id
_entity_poly.type
_entity_poly.pdbx_seq_one_letter_code
_entity_poly.pdbx_strand_id
1 'polypeptide(L)'
;MEGDISFRAEVRSDRLRFVDRPRTAVRFPGVGKRESVSRSDRTGLPEEVVPGRDYRDSTVVYRLDTRLTGDTDGDDGDDRDADGDADRGDAD
;
A
#
# COMPACT_ATOMS: atom_id res chain seq x y z
N MET A 1 6.20 -9.44 9.50
CA MET A 1 4.94 -9.77 8.82
C MET A 1 5.31 -10.23 7.43
N GLU A 2 4.88 -11.41 7.01
CA GLU A 2 5.02 -11.84 5.62
C GLU A 2 3.74 -11.40 4.90
N GLY A 3 3.89 -10.55 3.87
CA GLY A 3 2.76 -10.01 3.10
C GLY A 3 2.41 -10.88 1.89
N ASP A 4 1.22 -10.72 1.35
CA ASP A 4 0.78 -11.41 0.12
C ASP A 4 1.67 -11.05 -1.08
N ILE A 5 2.21 -9.82 -1.08
CA ILE A 5 3.16 -9.33 -2.06
C ILE A 5 4.37 -8.77 -1.31
N SER A 6 5.56 -9.21 -1.70
CA SER A 6 6.83 -8.64 -1.26
C SER A 6 7.67 -8.16 -2.44
N PHE A 7 8.35 -7.03 -2.25
CA PHE A 7 9.28 -6.47 -3.21
C PHE A 7 10.57 -6.05 -2.51
N ARG A 8 11.69 -6.50 -3.07
CA ARG A 8 13.03 -6.13 -2.62
C ARG A 8 13.84 -5.59 -3.79
N ALA A 9 14.46 -4.44 -3.60
CA ALA A 9 15.39 -3.85 -4.55
C ALA A 9 16.68 -3.44 -3.85
N GLU A 10 17.79 -3.55 -4.58
CA GLU A 10 19.09 -3.12 -4.09
C GLU A 10 19.78 -2.28 -5.17
N VAL A 11 20.27 -1.11 -4.77
CA VAL A 11 21.03 -0.21 -5.63
C VAL A 11 22.38 0.03 -4.98
N ARG A 12 23.46 -0.19 -5.75
CA ARG A 12 24.84 0.08 -5.35
C ARG A 12 25.44 1.12 -6.28
N SER A 13 26.26 2.00 -5.75
CA SER A 13 26.94 3.02 -6.55
C SER A 13 28.26 3.45 -5.91
N ASP A 14 29.34 3.39 -6.69
CA ASP A 14 30.66 3.88 -6.27
C ASP A 14 30.70 5.42 -6.20
N ARG A 15 29.90 6.09 -7.05
CA ARG A 15 29.70 7.53 -7.03
C ARG A 15 28.25 7.87 -7.34
N LEU A 16 27.64 8.71 -6.51
CA LEU A 16 26.27 9.18 -6.68
C LEU A 16 26.19 10.67 -6.38
N ARG A 17 25.51 11.44 -7.23
CA ARG A 17 25.22 12.85 -7.01
C ARG A 17 23.77 13.13 -7.34
N PHE A 18 23.02 13.60 -6.35
CA PHE A 18 21.64 14.04 -6.55
C PHE A 18 21.67 15.47 -7.08
N VAL A 19 21.05 15.71 -8.24
CA VAL A 19 20.89 17.06 -8.79
C VAL A 19 19.90 17.85 -7.93
N ASP A 20 18.77 17.23 -7.59
CA ASP A 20 17.73 17.77 -6.72
C ASP A 20 17.42 16.80 -5.56
N ARG A 21 16.73 17.29 -4.53
CA ARG A 21 16.29 16.42 -3.43
C ARG A 21 15.26 15.41 -3.96
N PRO A 22 15.49 14.09 -3.80
CA PRO A 22 14.57 13.09 -4.30
C PRO A 22 13.24 13.16 -3.54
N ARG A 23 12.13 13.05 -4.29
CA ARG A 23 10.78 12.93 -3.74
C ARG A 23 10.31 11.50 -3.97
N THR A 24 10.11 10.74 -2.90
CA THR A 24 9.72 9.32 -2.97
C THR A 24 8.30 9.14 -2.48
N ALA A 25 7.52 8.31 -3.19
CA ALA A 25 6.18 7.92 -2.79
C ALA A 25 5.90 6.49 -3.25
N VAL A 26 5.22 5.71 -2.41
CA VAL A 26 4.69 4.40 -2.78
C VAL A 26 3.19 4.56 -2.98
N ARG A 27 2.67 4.03 -4.09
CA ARG A 27 1.25 4.09 -4.42
C ARG A 27 0.75 2.70 -4.78
N PHE A 28 -0.48 2.42 -4.36
CA PHE A 28 -1.17 1.17 -4.64
C PHE A 28 -2.40 1.47 -5.49
N PRO A 29 -2.30 1.43 -6.82
CA PRO A 29 -3.49 1.54 -7.67
C PRO A 29 -4.33 0.27 -7.51
N GLY A 30 -5.55 0.40 -6.98
CA GLY A 30 -6.48 -0.71 -6.78
C GLY A 30 -7.44 -0.48 -5.60
N VAL A 31 -8.46 -1.34 -5.49
CA VAL A 31 -9.43 -1.35 -4.38
C VAL A 31 -8.97 -2.29 -3.24
N GLY A 32 -9.73 -2.32 -2.13
CA GLY A 32 -9.46 -3.19 -0.99
C GLY A 32 -8.57 -2.58 0.10
N LYS A 33 -8.98 -2.80 1.36
CA LYS A 33 -8.22 -2.37 2.55
C LYS A 33 -6.93 -3.18 2.63
N ARG A 34 -5.84 -2.51 3.03
CA ARG A 34 -4.51 -3.12 3.01
C ARG A 34 -3.63 -2.57 4.11
N GLU A 35 -2.70 -3.41 4.54
CA GLU A 35 -1.57 -3.05 5.38
C GLU A 35 -0.30 -3.11 4.54
N SER A 36 0.58 -2.13 4.73
CA SER A 36 1.83 -2.02 3.96
C SER A 36 2.93 -1.50 4.84
N VAL A 37 4.09 -2.16 4.77
CA VAL A 37 5.33 -1.73 5.39
C VAL A 37 6.36 -1.47 4.29
N SER A 38 6.81 -0.22 4.17
CA SER A 38 7.90 0.17 3.28
C SER A 38 9.09 0.66 4.10
N ARG A 39 10.29 0.14 3.83
CA ARG A 39 11.52 0.55 4.52
C ARG A 39 12.71 0.57 3.57
N SER A 40 13.60 1.53 3.80
CA SER A 40 14.92 1.58 3.16
C SER A 40 16.00 1.53 4.22
N ASP A 41 16.93 0.59 4.08
CA ASP A 41 18.19 0.60 4.83
C ASP A 41 19.29 1.17 3.92
N ARG A 42 20.08 2.09 4.47
CA ARG A 42 21.01 2.92 3.70
C ARG A 42 22.40 2.86 4.32
N THR A 43 23.41 2.75 3.47
CA THR A 43 24.83 2.81 3.84
C THR A 43 25.51 3.85 2.96
N GLY A 44 26.37 4.69 3.56
CA GLY A 44 27.07 5.76 2.85
C GLY A 44 26.19 6.97 2.50
N LEU A 45 24.92 7.00 2.95
CA LEU A 45 23.98 8.09 2.72
C LEU A 45 23.34 8.55 4.04
N PRO A 46 23.16 9.87 4.24
CA PRO A 46 22.40 10.40 5.37
C PRO A 46 20.90 10.10 5.24
N GLU A 47 20.16 10.35 6.31
CA GLU A 47 18.70 10.26 6.31
C GLU A 47 18.07 11.22 5.29
N GLU A 48 18.58 12.44 5.20
CA GLU A 48 18.22 13.41 4.17
C GLU A 48 19.44 13.76 3.31
N VAL A 49 19.36 13.51 2.01
CA VAL A 49 20.43 13.81 1.06
C VAL A 49 20.44 15.29 0.69
N VAL A 50 21.64 15.80 0.42
CA VAL A 50 21.90 17.19 0.05
C VAL A 50 22.13 17.26 -1.45
N PRO A 51 21.37 18.09 -2.18
CA PRO A 51 21.60 18.33 -3.60
C PRO A 51 23.03 18.81 -3.87
N GLY A 52 23.62 18.37 -4.99
CA GLY A 52 24.94 18.78 -5.42
C GLY A 52 26.12 18.10 -4.70
N ARG A 53 25.88 17.36 -3.61
CA ARG A 53 26.94 16.62 -2.91
C ARG A 53 27.28 15.32 -3.63
N ASP A 54 28.57 15.03 -3.73
CA ASP A 54 29.08 13.72 -4.16
C ASP A 54 29.08 12.74 -2.98
N TYR A 55 28.42 11.61 -3.18
CA TYR A 55 28.42 10.46 -2.29
C TYR A 55 29.28 9.35 -2.91
N ARG A 56 29.96 8.58 -2.06
CA ARG A 56 30.85 7.48 -2.45
C ARG A 56 30.42 6.21 -1.75
N ASP A 57 30.62 5.08 -2.44
CA ASP A 57 30.40 3.73 -1.88
C ASP A 57 29.05 3.61 -1.18
N SER A 58 27.99 3.97 -1.90
CA SER A 58 26.63 4.03 -1.39
C SER A 58 25.84 2.78 -1.74
N THR A 59 25.03 2.31 -0.79
CA THR A 59 24.09 1.21 -0.99
C THR A 59 22.73 1.56 -0.41
N VAL A 60 21.68 1.28 -1.16
CA VAL A 60 20.29 1.41 -0.72
C VAL A 60 19.61 0.07 -0.92
N VAL A 61 19.11 -0.51 0.18
CA VAL A 61 18.29 -1.72 0.16
C VAL A 61 16.87 -1.32 0.50
N TYR A 62 15.97 -1.48 -0.45
CA TYR A 62 14.55 -1.20 -0.31
C TYR A 62 13.77 -2.49 -0.10
N ARG A 63 12.81 -2.45 0.84
CA ARG A 63 11.88 -3.53 1.12
C ARG A 63 10.46 -2.98 1.21
N LEU A 64 9.54 -3.68 0.58
CA LEU A 64 8.12 -3.44 0.64
C LEU A 64 7.41 -4.77 0.87
N ASP A 65 6.56 -4.81 1.89
CA ASP A 65 5.69 -5.95 2.18
C ASP A 65 4.27 -5.40 2.31
N THR A 66 3.33 -5.96 1.54
CA THR A 66 1.91 -5.55 1.61
C THR A 66 0.99 -6.74 1.69
N ARG A 67 -0.09 -6.57 2.45
CA ARG A 67 -1.14 -7.57 2.67
C ARG A 67 -2.51 -6.95 2.43
N LEU A 68 -3.39 -7.67 1.75
CA LEU A 68 -4.80 -7.34 1.62
C LEU A 68 -5.52 -7.78 2.90
N THR A 69 -6.29 -6.88 3.53
CA THR A 69 -6.92 -7.14 4.83
C THR A 69 -8.44 -7.22 4.78
N GLY A 70 -9.05 -7.15 3.59
CA GLY A 70 -10.46 -7.42 3.38
C GLY A 70 -10.96 -6.99 2.02
N ASP A 71 -12.08 -7.58 1.60
CA ASP A 71 -12.83 -7.16 0.42
C ASP A 71 -13.59 -5.87 0.68
N THR A 72 -13.79 -5.10 -0.40
CA THR A 72 -14.62 -3.89 -0.39
C THR A 72 -16.02 -4.32 0.06
N ASP A 73 -16.57 -3.65 1.06
CA ASP A 73 -17.92 -3.89 1.58
C ASP A 73 -18.89 -4.07 0.41
N GLY A 74 -19.26 -5.33 0.14
CA GLY A 74 -20.32 -5.70 -0.77
C GLY A 74 -21.62 -5.41 -0.06
N ASP A 75 -22.32 -4.41 -0.60
CA ASP A 75 -23.72 -4.13 -0.36
C ASP A 75 -24.57 -5.38 -0.68
N ASP A 76 -24.70 -6.31 0.26
CA ASP A 76 -25.78 -7.30 0.26
C ASP A 76 -27.00 -6.62 0.89
N GLY A 77 -27.63 -5.75 0.11
CA GLY A 77 -29.00 -5.31 0.35
C GLY A 77 -29.90 -6.54 0.34
N ASP A 78 -30.20 -7.08 1.51
CA ASP A 78 -31.24 -8.09 1.75
C ASP A 78 -32.60 -7.43 1.48
N ASP A 79 -32.98 -7.32 0.20
CA ASP A 79 -34.36 -7.10 -0.23
C ASP A 79 -35.19 -8.33 0.18
N ARG A 80 -35.53 -8.41 1.46
CA ARG A 80 -36.62 -9.24 1.99
C ARG A 80 -37.68 -8.34 2.58
N ASP A 81 -38.23 -7.47 1.74
CA ASP A 81 -39.56 -6.92 1.96
C ASP A 81 -40.59 -8.03 1.69
N ALA A 82 -40.88 -8.72 2.79
CA ALA A 82 -42.11 -9.41 3.13
C ALA A 82 -43.18 -9.51 2.03
N ASP A 83 -43.40 -10.74 1.56
CA ASP A 83 -44.70 -11.20 1.07
C ASP A 83 -45.75 -10.96 2.16
N GLY A 84 -46.41 -9.81 2.10
CA GLY A 84 -47.59 -9.46 2.88
C GLY A 84 -48.82 -10.17 2.32
N ASP A 85 -48.90 -11.48 2.50
CA ASP A 85 -50.11 -12.27 2.26
C ASP A 85 -51.09 -12.01 3.42
N ALA A 86 -51.86 -10.93 3.29
CA ALA A 86 -53.01 -10.64 4.13
C ALA A 86 -54.30 -10.85 3.30
N ASP A 87 -54.53 -12.09 2.87
CA ASP A 87 -55.86 -12.55 2.50
C ASP A 87 -56.50 -13.27 3.70
N ARG A 88 -57.44 -12.59 4.34
CA ARG A 88 -58.65 -13.19 4.93
C ARG A 88 -59.63 -12.08 5.31
N GLY A 89 -60.58 -11.87 4.41
CA GLY A 89 -61.79 -11.09 4.65
C GLY A 89 -62.81 -11.78 5.57
N ASP A 90 -63.74 -10.93 6.00
CA ASP A 90 -65.15 -11.14 6.35
C ASP A 90 -65.55 -12.13 7.47
N ALA A 91 -66.25 -11.65 8.51
CA ALA A 91 -67.70 -11.42 8.43
C ALA A 91 -68.30 -10.89 9.76
N ASP A 92 -69.20 -9.90 9.61
CA ASP A 92 -70.31 -9.37 10.43
C ASP A 92 -70.15 -9.18 11.96
#